data_AF-A0A6I9MN54-F1
#
_entry.id   AF-A0A6I9MN54-F1
#
_cell.length_a   1.000
_cell.length_b   1.000
_cell.length_c   1.000
_cell.angle_alpha   90.00
_cell.angle_beta   90.00
_cell.angle_gamma   90.00
#
_symmetry.space_group_name_H-M   'P 1'
#
loop_
_entity.id
_entity.type
_entity.pdbx_description
1 polymer ?
#
loop_
_entity_poly.entity_id
_entity_poly.type
_entity_poly.pdbx_seq_one_letter_code
_entity_poly.pdbx_strand_id
1 'polypeptide(L)'
;MNWTQARQWCQDTYTDMVVIQNQSENDYLVSILPIKRKSPYYWIGVTKNHKNESWTWIGNNSTWVGEDSWAKNEPNNNHSTEFCVEIYVTVKDKRGKWNDEKCNIPKFPVCYKAQCNETSCERGRCQETINNMTCLCEPGFEGDRCQTPNELPLTNNY
;
A
#
# COMPACT_ATOMS: atom_id res chain seq x y z
N MET A 1 13.17 -12.14 -7.51
CA MET A 1 14.01 -10.97 -7.22
C MET A 1 14.18 -10.87 -5.72
N ASN A 2 15.35 -10.47 -5.21
CA ASN A 2 15.43 -10.04 -3.81
C ASN A 2 14.52 -8.81 -3.60
N TRP A 3 14.21 -8.44 -2.37
CA TRP A 3 13.23 -7.37 -2.10
C TRP A 3 13.64 -6.03 -2.73
N THR A 4 14.92 -5.64 -2.64
CA THR A 4 15.43 -4.39 -3.23
C THR A 4 15.29 -4.39 -4.76
N GLN A 5 15.67 -5.48 -5.42
CA GLN A 5 15.50 -5.65 -6.87
C GLN A 5 14.01 -5.65 -7.27
N ALA A 6 13.16 -6.26 -6.44
CA ALA A 6 11.73 -6.34 -6.68
C ALA A 6 11.09 -4.94 -6.58
N ARG A 7 11.55 -4.12 -5.63
CA ARG A 7 11.16 -2.70 -5.51
C ARG A 7 11.61 -1.90 -6.72
N GLN A 8 12.89 -2.01 -7.08
CA GLN A 8 13.44 -1.31 -8.24
C GLN A 8 12.64 -1.64 -9.51
N TRP A 9 12.30 -2.92 -9.71
CA TRP A 9 11.48 -3.33 -10.85
C TRP A 9 10.09 -2.66 -10.87
N CYS A 10 9.46 -2.51 -9.70
CA CYS A 10 8.20 -1.76 -9.60
C CYS A 10 8.37 -0.27 -9.92
N GLN A 11 9.46 0.35 -9.49
CA GLN A 11 9.74 1.77 -9.76
C GLN A 11 10.06 2.01 -11.24
N ASP A 12 10.76 1.08 -11.89
CA ASP A 12 11.12 1.19 -13.31
C ASP A 12 9.92 0.97 -14.24
N THR A 13 8.94 0.17 -13.82
CA THR A 13 7.84 -0.29 -14.68
C THR A 13 6.47 0.31 -14.31
N TYR A 14 6.28 0.71 -13.05
CA TYR A 14 5.02 1.20 -12.49
C TYR A 14 5.29 2.47 -11.66
N THR A 15 4.75 2.57 -10.43
CA THR A 15 5.06 3.67 -9.52
C THR A 15 6.03 3.22 -8.42
N ASP A 16 5.65 2.23 -7.61
CA ASP A 16 6.52 1.57 -6.63
C ASP A 16 5.86 0.23 -6.22
N MET A 17 6.46 -0.48 -5.26
CA MET A 17 5.84 -1.64 -4.62
C MET A 17 4.64 -1.21 -3.77
N VAL A 18 3.64 -2.07 -3.61
CA VAL A 18 2.39 -1.73 -2.92
C VAL A 18 2.61 -1.24 -1.49
N VAL A 19 1.90 -0.16 -1.15
CA VAL A 19 1.77 0.37 0.21
C VAL A 19 0.31 0.26 0.62
N ILE A 20 0.02 -0.57 1.62
CA ILE A 20 -1.35 -0.90 2.00
C ILE A 20 -1.79 0.05 3.13
N GLN A 21 -2.95 0.68 2.96
CA GLN A 21 -3.49 1.68 3.90
C GLN A 21 -4.45 1.10 4.93
N ASN A 22 -5.09 -0.04 4.62
CA ASN A 22 -6.14 -0.63 5.45
C ASN A 22 -6.40 -2.10 5.04
N GLN A 23 -7.22 -2.79 5.85
CA GLN A 23 -7.58 -4.19 5.61
C GLN A 23 -8.31 -4.40 4.27
N SER A 24 -9.15 -3.47 3.82
CA SER A 24 -9.87 -3.60 2.54
C SER A 24 -8.93 -3.65 1.35
N GLU A 25 -7.85 -2.86 1.36
CA GLU A 25 -6.81 -2.94 0.33
C GLU A 25 -6.04 -4.26 0.38
N ASN A 26 -5.72 -4.75 1.58
CA ASN A 26 -5.07 -6.06 1.74
C ASN A 26 -5.95 -7.19 1.14
N ASP A 27 -7.23 -7.20 1.49
CA ASP A 27 -8.18 -8.21 1.03
C ASP A 27 -8.38 -8.13 -0.49
N TYR A 28 -8.44 -6.91 -1.03
CA TYR A 28 -8.51 -6.69 -2.47
C TYR A 28 -7.26 -7.24 -3.19
N LEU A 29 -6.05 -6.91 -2.73
CA LEU A 29 -4.82 -7.44 -3.31
C LEU A 29 -4.84 -8.97 -3.34
N VAL A 30 -5.24 -9.60 -2.24
CA VAL A 30 -5.32 -11.05 -2.11
C VAL A 30 -6.35 -11.67 -3.05
N SER A 31 -7.43 -10.96 -3.36
CA SER A 31 -8.45 -11.43 -4.31
C SER A 31 -7.94 -11.48 -5.76
N ILE A 32 -7.01 -10.60 -6.13
CA ILE A 32 -6.49 -10.49 -7.50
C ILE A 32 -5.13 -11.17 -7.71
N LEU A 33 -4.38 -11.42 -6.64
CA LEU A 33 -3.05 -12.01 -6.75
C LEU A 33 -3.11 -13.47 -7.24
N PRO A 34 -2.46 -13.80 -8.36
CA PRO A 34 -2.46 -15.14 -8.90
C PRO A 34 -1.57 -16.09 -8.08
N ILE A 35 -1.96 -17.35 -8.04
CA ILE A 35 -1.14 -18.42 -7.44
C ILE A 35 -0.01 -18.77 -8.42
N LYS A 36 1.25 -18.55 -8.04
CA LYS A 36 2.43 -18.87 -8.86
C LYS A 36 3.23 -20.03 -8.25
N ARG A 37 3.40 -21.12 -9.00
CA ARG A 37 4.17 -22.31 -8.54
C ARG A 37 5.65 -22.02 -8.24
N LYS A 38 6.26 -21.03 -8.91
CA LYS A 38 7.70 -20.69 -8.77
C LYS A 38 8.00 -19.70 -7.62
N SER A 39 6.97 -19.05 -7.07
CA SER A 39 7.09 -18.12 -5.95
C SER A 39 5.74 -18.15 -5.22
N PRO A 40 5.62 -18.93 -4.13
CA PRO A 40 4.32 -19.16 -3.50
C PRO A 40 3.72 -17.90 -2.88
N TYR A 41 4.54 -16.86 -2.67
CA TYR A 41 4.24 -15.61 -1.97
C TYR A 41 4.83 -14.41 -2.72
N TYR A 42 4.50 -13.20 -2.27
CA TYR A 42 4.86 -11.95 -2.92
C TYR A 42 5.46 -10.94 -1.95
N TRP A 43 6.41 -10.13 -2.43
CA TRP A 43 6.93 -8.99 -1.69
C TRP A 43 5.93 -7.83 -1.67
N ILE A 44 5.77 -7.21 -0.51
CA ILE A 44 5.03 -5.95 -0.31
C ILE A 44 5.96 -4.87 0.25
N GLY A 45 5.54 -3.62 0.16
CA GLY A 45 6.36 -2.44 0.49
C GLY A 45 6.56 -2.17 1.98
N VAL A 46 6.57 -3.19 2.85
CA VAL A 46 6.89 -3.02 4.28
C VAL A 46 8.30 -3.54 4.55
N THR A 47 9.09 -2.75 5.27
CA THR A 47 10.46 -3.10 5.64
C THR A 47 10.82 -2.53 7.02
N LYS A 48 11.95 -2.95 7.57
CA LYS A 48 12.66 -2.26 8.68
C LYS A 48 14.16 -2.32 8.42
N ASN A 49 14.97 -1.44 9.01
CA ASN A 49 16.43 -1.49 8.76
C ASN A 49 17.15 -2.31 9.83
N HIS A 50 16.60 -2.32 11.05
CA HIS A 50 17.19 -3.02 12.19
C HIS A 50 16.14 -3.78 13.01
N LYS A 51 16.62 -4.76 13.79
CA LYS A 51 15.78 -5.65 14.63
C LYS A 51 14.88 -4.89 15.61
N ASN A 52 15.36 -3.76 16.15
CA ASN A 52 14.69 -2.97 17.18
C ASN A 52 13.90 -1.78 16.60
N GLU A 53 13.77 -1.69 15.29
CA GLU A 53 12.98 -0.65 14.63
C GLU A 53 11.56 -1.13 14.36
N SER A 54 10.63 -0.18 14.33
CA SER A 54 9.27 -0.39 13.87
C SER A 54 9.25 -0.72 12.38
N TRP A 55 8.29 -1.54 11.97
CA TRP A 55 7.97 -1.74 10.56
C TRP A 55 7.49 -0.42 9.94
N THR A 56 8.04 -0.10 8.78
CA THR A 56 7.68 1.09 8.02
C THR A 56 7.32 0.71 6.60
N TRP A 57 6.32 1.42 6.07
CA TRP A 57 6.03 1.37 4.65
C TRP A 57 7.09 2.16 3.88
N ILE A 58 7.42 1.67 2.69
CA ILE A 58 8.11 2.48 1.71
C ILE A 58 7.23 3.66 1.29
N GLY A 59 7.81 4.83 1.11
CA GLY A 59 7.06 5.96 0.60
C GLY A 59 6.01 6.48 1.59
N ASN A 60 4.74 6.53 1.16
CA ASN A 60 3.68 7.25 1.86
C ASN A 60 3.61 6.81 3.34
N ASN A 61 3.51 7.78 4.25
CA ASN A 61 3.54 7.56 5.71
C ASN A 61 2.26 6.85 6.22
N SER A 62 1.84 5.75 5.60
CA SER A 62 0.76 4.91 6.09
C SER A 62 1.06 4.52 7.54
N THR A 63 0.09 4.78 8.42
CA THR A 63 0.17 4.43 9.83
C THR A 63 -0.35 3.02 10.11
N TRP A 64 -0.93 2.36 9.11
CA TRP A 64 -1.54 1.04 9.26
C TRP A 64 -0.49 -0.06 9.07
N VAL A 65 -0.04 -0.69 10.15
CA VAL A 65 0.98 -1.75 10.13
C VAL A 65 0.35 -3.12 10.40
N GLY A 66 -0.63 -3.48 9.56
CA GLY A 66 -1.16 -4.84 9.51
C GLY A 66 -1.77 -5.36 10.81
N GLU A 67 -2.57 -4.54 11.50
CA GLU A 67 -3.23 -4.85 12.78
C GLU A 67 -3.79 -6.28 12.84
N ASP A 68 -4.45 -6.71 11.78
CA ASP A 68 -4.96 -8.08 11.60
C ASP A 68 -4.32 -8.82 10.43
N SER A 69 -3.30 -8.25 9.80
CA SER A 69 -2.71 -8.85 8.60
C SER A 69 -1.52 -9.76 8.90
N TRP A 70 -0.87 -9.66 10.07
CA TRP A 70 0.19 -10.63 10.42
C TRP A 70 -0.36 -12.05 10.60
N ALA A 71 0.38 -13.06 10.10
CA ALA A 71 0.04 -14.45 10.37
C ALA A 71 0.23 -14.76 11.86
N LYS A 72 -0.45 -15.79 12.35
CA LYS A 72 -0.29 -16.24 13.74
C LYS A 72 1.20 -16.53 14.01
N ASN A 73 1.71 -15.93 15.09
CA ASN A 73 3.10 -15.94 15.54
C ASN A 73 4.07 -15.07 14.74
N GLU A 74 3.61 -14.27 13.78
CA GLU A 74 4.43 -13.28 13.06
C GLU A 74 4.22 -11.87 13.62
N PRO A 75 5.20 -10.97 13.47
CA PRO A 75 6.56 -11.21 12.95
C PRO A 75 7.47 -11.89 13.98
N ASN A 76 8.09 -13.02 13.62
CA ASN A 76 8.86 -13.84 14.56
C ASN A 76 10.37 -13.56 14.55
N ASN A 77 10.88 -12.95 13.48
CA ASN A 77 12.31 -12.73 13.23
C ASN A 77 13.18 -13.97 13.56
N ASN A 78 12.75 -15.15 13.14
CA ASN A 78 13.35 -16.46 13.42
C ASN A 78 14.83 -16.53 13.03
N HIS A 79 15.27 -15.66 12.13
CA HIS A 79 16.66 -15.61 11.64
C HIS A 79 17.42 -14.33 12.03
N SER A 80 16.88 -13.52 12.95
CA SER A 80 17.44 -12.24 13.41
C SER A 80 17.71 -11.18 12.31
N THR A 81 17.30 -11.44 11.07
CA THR A 81 17.56 -10.62 9.87
C THR A 81 16.37 -10.61 8.89
N GLU A 82 15.17 -10.96 9.36
CA GLU A 82 13.95 -10.97 8.55
C GLU A 82 13.32 -9.57 8.57
N PHE A 83 13.77 -8.75 7.63
CA PHE A 83 13.49 -7.32 7.61
C PHE A 83 12.59 -6.88 6.45
N CYS A 84 12.11 -7.84 5.66
CA CYS A 84 11.21 -7.60 4.54
C CYS A 84 9.93 -8.41 4.71
N VAL A 85 8.80 -7.90 4.23
CA VAL A 85 7.50 -8.53 4.44
C VAL A 85 6.96 -9.15 3.17
N GLU A 86 6.54 -10.39 3.26
CA GLU A 86 5.79 -11.09 2.22
C GLU A 86 4.32 -11.28 2.58
N ILE A 87 3.48 -11.44 1.55
CA ILE A 87 2.08 -11.80 1.69
C ILE A 87 1.81 -13.23 1.21
N TYR A 88 1.13 -14.02 2.04
CA TYR A 88 0.74 -15.38 1.75
C TYR A 88 -0.45 -15.45 0.80
N VAL A 89 -0.29 -16.11 -0.36
CA VAL A 89 -1.42 -16.33 -1.30
C VAL A 89 -1.76 -17.80 -1.51
N THR A 90 -0.87 -18.74 -1.19
CA THR A 90 -1.07 -20.18 -1.46
C THR A 90 -1.58 -20.98 -0.26
N VAL A 91 -1.29 -20.55 0.98
CA VAL A 91 -1.65 -21.26 2.21
C VAL A 91 -3.08 -20.91 2.59
N LYS A 92 -4.01 -21.87 2.51
CA LYS A 92 -5.46 -21.65 2.71
C LYS A 92 -5.78 -20.89 4.00
N ASP A 93 -5.31 -21.37 5.15
CA ASP A 93 -5.65 -20.80 6.46
C ASP A 93 -4.85 -19.53 6.82
N LYS A 94 -3.90 -19.15 5.96
CA LYS A 94 -3.09 -17.94 6.11
C LYS A 94 -3.20 -17.02 4.90
N ARG A 95 -4.16 -17.25 4.00
CA ARG A 95 -4.26 -16.48 2.76
C ARG A 95 -4.54 -15.01 3.12
N GLY A 96 -3.72 -14.12 2.58
CA GLY A 96 -3.73 -12.69 2.87
C GLY A 96 -3.02 -12.27 4.14
N LYS A 97 -2.42 -13.21 4.87
CA LYS A 97 -1.60 -12.90 6.03
C LYS A 97 -0.14 -12.61 5.64
N TRP A 98 0.54 -11.86 6.49
CA TRP A 98 1.90 -11.40 6.29
C TRP A 98 2.89 -12.20 7.11
N ASN A 99 4.12 -12.22 6.63
CA ASN A 99 5.27 -12.87 7.25
C ASN A 99 6.51 -12.01 7.05
N ASP A 100 7.35 -11.88 8.08
CA ASP A 100 8.69 -11.34 7.91
C ASP A 100 9.62 -12.42 7.36
N GLU A 101 10.49 -12.02 6.44
CA GLU A 101 11.37 -12.93 5.72
C GLU A 101 12.67 -12.21 5.35
N LYS A 102 13.73 -12.99 5.09
CA LYS A 102 15.02 -12.46 4.64
C LYS A 102 14.82 -11.79 3.28
N CYS A 103 15.25 -10.53 3.20
CA CYS A 103 15.13 -9.71 2.00
C CYS A 103 15.80 -10.32 0.75
N ASN A 104 16.77 -11.23 0.91
CA ASN A 104 17.46 -11.88 -0.21
C ASN A 104 16.67 -13.04 -0.85
N ILE A 105 15.56 -13.48 -0.24
CA ILE A 105 14.77 -14.59 -0.78
C ILE A 105 14.09 -14.17 -2.09
N PRO A 106 14.24 -14.94 -3.18
CA PRO A 106 13.67 -14.57 -4.46
C PRO A 106 12.15 -14.73 -4.46
N LYS A 107 11.42 -13.62 -4.65
CA LYS A 107 9.96 -13.60 -4.83
C LYS A 107 9.56 -12.66 -5.98
N PHE A 108 8.28 -12.68 -6.35
CA PHE A 108 7.68 -11.65 -7.21
C PHE A 108 7.25 -10.44 -6.38
N PRO A 109 7.41 -9.19 -6.86
CA PRO A 109 6.81 -8.04 -6.21
C PRO A 109 5.32 -7.93 -6.50
N VAL A 110 4.59 -7.28 -5.59
CA VAL A 110 3.32 -6.63 -5.92
C VAL A 110 3.59 -5.14 -6.15
N CYS A 111 3.33 -4.66 -7.36
CA CYS A 111 3.50 -3.25 -7.70
C CYS A 111 2.15 -2.53 -7.77
N TYR A 112 2.16 -1.22 -7.55
CA TYR A 112 1.01 -0.37 -7.86
C TYR A 112 1.38 0.70 -8.89
N LYS A 113 0.36 1.22 -9.56
CA LYS A 113 0.45 2.40 -10.41
C LYS A 113 -0.44 3.47 -9.82
N ALA A 114 0.16 4.60 -9.44
CA ALA A 114 -0.55 5.76 -8.91
C ALA A 114 -1.61 6.23 -9.92
N GLN A 115 -2.82 6.49 -9.42
CA GLN A 115 -3.87 7.17 -10.18
C GLN A 115 -3.80 8.68 -9.92
N CYS A 116 -3.31 9.07 -8.75
CA CYS A 116 -3.00 10.44 -8.39
C CYS A 116 -1.93 11.05 -9.30
N ASN A 117 -2.23 12.24 -9.81
CA ASN A 117 -1.29 13.14 -10.48
C ASN A 117 -1.54 14.59 -10.04
N GLU A 118 -0.62 15.51 -10.39
CA GLU A 118 -0.70 16.93 -9.98
C GLU A 118 -1.98 17.63 -10.40
N THR A 119 -2.63 17.17 -11.47
CA THR A 119 -3.87 17.77 -12.00
C THR A 119 -5.13 17.08 -11.51
N SER A 120 -5.01 16.03 -10.70
CA SER A 120 -6.11 15.14 -10.33
C SER A 120 -7.23 15.86 -9.60
N CYS A 121 -6.88 16.71 -8.65
CA CYS A 121 -7.79 17.57 -7.92
C CYS A 121 -7.37 19.03 -8.15
N GLU A 122 -8.30 19.90 -8.52
CA GLU A 122 -7.99 21.29 -8.84
C GLU A 122 -7.67 22.12 -7.58
N ARG A 123 -8.47 21.91 -6.53
CA ARG A 123 -8.37 22.60 -5.22
C ARG A 123 -8.58 21.61 -4.08
N GLY A 124 -7.69 20.64 -4.00
CA GLY A 124 -7.80 19.57 -3.02
C GLY A 124 -6.60 18.63 -3.03
N ARG A 125 -6.58 17.75 -2.03
CA ARG A 125 -5.61 16.67 -1.95
C ARG A 125 -6.19 15.43 -2.60
N CYS A 126 -5.48 14.84 -3.56
CA CYS A 126 -5.88 13.53 -4.07
C CYS A 126 -5.43 12.40 -3.14
N GLN A 127 -6.27 11.38 -3.04
CA GLN A 127 -6.06 10.21 -2.23
C GLN A 127 -6.30 8.96 -3.08
N GLU A 128 -5.32 8.07 -3.09
CA GLU A 128 -5.43 6.77 -3.76
C GLU A 128 -6.51 5.92 -3.10
N THR A 129 -7.22 5.14 -3.91
CA THR A 129 -8.20 4.15 -3.49
C THR A 129 -8.03 2.88 -4.34
N ILE A 130 -8.82 1.84 -4.07
CA ILE A 130 -8.76 0.60 -4.84
C ILE A 130 -9.11 0.87 -6.32
N ASN A 131 -8.12 0.72 -7.20
CA ASN A 131 -8.19 0.96 -8.65
C ASN A 131 -8.64 2.37 -9.09
N ASN A 132 -8.66 3.35 -8.19
CA ASN A 132 -9.13 4.69 -8.50
C ASN A 132 -8.53 5.70 -7.51
N MET A 133 -9.00 6.93 -7.55
CA MET A 133 -8.63 8.01 -6.65
C MET A 133 -9.86 8.82 -6.26
N THR A 134 -9.79 9.47 -5.11
CA THR A 134 -10.76 10.49 -4.67
C THR A 134 -10.07 11.81 -4.36
N CYS A 135 -10.83 12.89 -4.34
CA CYS A 135 -10.36 14.23 -3.98
C CYS A 135 -10.94 14.67 -2.64
N LEU A 136 -10.06 15.04 -1.71
CA LEU A 136 -10.43 15.73 -0.48
C LEU A 136 -10.31 17.24 -0.73
N CYS A 137 -11.44 17.89 -0.94
CA CYS A 137 -11.49 19.30 -1.31
C CYS A 137 -11.09 20.22 -0.16
N GLU A 138 -10.41 21.30 -0.53
CA GLU A 138 -10.15 22.41 0.38
C GLU A 138 -11.47 23.09 0.79
N PRO A 139 -11.53 23.74 1.98
CA PRO A 139 -12.72 24.45 2.39
C PRO A 139 -13.17 25.49 1.34
N GLY A 140 -14.45 25.43 0.97
CA GLY A 140 -15.02 26.32 -0.05
C GLY A 140 -14.97 25.78 -1.47
N PHE A 141 -14.58 24.52 -1.68
CA PHE A 141 -14.66 23.84 -2.97
C PHE A 141 -15.39 22.49 -2.86
N GLU A 142 -16.06 22.09 -3.94
CA GLU A 142 -16.80 20.84 -4.08
C GLU A 142 -16.67 20.24 -5.49
N GLY A 143 -17.31 19.08 -5.67
CA GLY A 143 -17.24 18.26 -6.87
C GLY A 143 -16.17 17.18 -6.80
N ASP A 144 -16.28 16.17 -7.66
CA ASP A 144 -15.40 14.99 -7.65
C ASP A 144 -13.90 15.31 -7.85
N ARG A 145 -13.59 16.48 -8.41
CA ARG A 145 -12.22 16.98 -8.61
C ARG A 145 -11.98 18.33 -7.91
N CYS A 146 -12.87 18.74 -7.01
CA CYS A 146 -12.80 20.03 -6.32
C CYS A 146 -12.76 21.23 -7.27
N GLN A 147 -13.49 21.14 -8.38
CA GLN A 147 -13.50 22.13 -9.46
C GLN A 147 -14.50 23.27 -9.23
N THR A 148 -15.45 23.09 -8.31
CA THR A 148 -16.57 24.03 -8.12
C THR A 148 -16.35 24.80 -6.82
N PRO A 149 -16.28 26.15 -6.84
CA PRO A 149 -16.33 26.95 -5.62
C PRO A 149 -17.71 26.88 -4.98
N ASN A 150 -17.77 26.73 -3.65
CA ASN A 150 -19.02 26.83 -2.91
C ASN A 150 -19.52 28.28 -2.99
N GLU A 151 -20.74 28.49 -3.49
CA GLU A 151 -21.37 29.80 -3.39
C GLU A 151 -21.61 30.10 -1.91
N LEU A 152 -20.95 31.15 -1.38
CA LEU A 152 -21.33 31.70 -0.10
C LEU A 152 -22.79 32.15 -0.21
N PRO A 153 -23.67 31.81 0.76
CA PRO A 153 -25.00 32.37 0.77
C PRO A 153 -24.84 33.89 0.80
N LEU A 154 -25.39 34.57 -0.21
CA LEU A 154 -25.53 36.01 -0.22
C LEU A 154 -26.25 36.38 1.08
N THR A 155 -25.51 36.92 2.05
CA THR A 155 -26.13 37.53 3.21
C THR A 155 -26.86 38.77 2.69
N ASN A 156 -28.17 38.60 2.45
CA ASN A 156 -29.09 39.70 2.23
C ASN A 156 -29.16 40.51 3.52
N ASN A 157 -28.23 41.45 3.67
CA ASN A 157 -28.35 42.53 4.63
C ASN A 157 -29.29 43.57 4.02
N TYR A 158 -30.57 43.46 4.37
CA TYR A 158 -31.56 44.53 4.27
C TYR A 158 -31.25 45.64 5.28
#